data_AF-A0A7J2NNE5-F1
#
_entry.id   AF-A0A7J2NNE5-F1
#
_cell.length_a   1.000
_cell.length_b   1.000
_cell.length_c   1.000
_cell.angle_alpha   90.00
_cell.angle_beta   90.00
_cell.angle_gamma   90.00
#
_symmetry.space_group_name_H-M   'P 1'
#
loop_
_entity.id
_entity.type
_entity.pdbx_description
1 polymer ?
#
loop_
_entity_poly.entity_id
_entity_poly.type
_entity_poly.pdbx_seq_one_letter_code
_entity_poly.pdbx_strand_id
1 'polypeptide(L)'
;MCKKAKAASTQLAKASAEQKNKALCSMADQLEKRCTEILQANEKDVEAARARGVKEALIDRLVLDKRRVESMADNLRGLTKLSDPVNEIVKTWTRPNGLIIGQLRVPLGVIGIIYESRPDVTSEASGLCIKSGNAIILRGGSDAINSNMAIGNALRAALEETGLTKDIIQVVPVTERKYAEQLMKMREYIDVLIPRGGANLIKTVVEKATVPVIETGTGNCHIYVEEDADLERAVDIVINAKCQRPGTCNAEEKLLVHKQVAKTFLPTIV
;
A
#
# COMPACT_ATOMS: atom_id res chain seq x y z
N MET A 1 8.26 -8.40 -17.87
CA MET A 1 8.32 -7.67 -16.58
C MET A 1 8.43 -8.61 -15.40
N CYS A 2 7.51 -9.56 -15.21
CA CYS A 2 7.52 -10.46 -14.05
C CYS A 2 8.83 -11.26 -13.87
N LYS A 3 9.40 -11.80 -14.96
CA LYS A 3 10.74 -12.44 -14.95
C LYS A 3 11.85 -11.53 -14.39
N LYS A 4 11.84 -10.24 -14.75
CA LYS A 4 12.81 -9.25 -14.28
C LYS A 4 12.63 -8.97 -12.79
N ALA A 5 11.38 -8.81 -12.34
CA ALA A 5 11.07 -8.64 -10.92
C ALA A 5 11.51 -9.85 -10.08
N LYS A 6 11.31 -11.08 -10.58
CA LYS A 6 11.76 -12.31 -9.89
C LYS A 6 13.28 -12.42 -9.80
N ALA A 7 14.00 -12.02 -10.86
CA ALA A 7 15.46 -11.93 -10.81
C ALA A 7 15.93 -10.85 -9.82
N ALA A 8 15.27 -9.68 -9.83
CA ALA A 8 15.58 -8.57 -8.94
C ALA A 8 15.28 -8.87 -7.47
N SER A 9 14.21 -9.62 -7.14
CA SER A 9 13.89 -9.99 -5.75
C SER A 9 15.01 -10.82 -5.12
N THR A 10 15.65 -11.69 -5.89
CA THR A 10 16.79 -12.50 -5.42
C THR A 10 18.01 -11.64 -5.10
N GLN A 11 18.22 -10.55 -5.83
CA GLN A 11 19.28 -9.58 -5.54
C GLN A 11 18.95 -8.76 -4.30
N LEU A 12 17.72 -8.24 -4.22
CA LEU A 12 17.28 -7.40 -3.09
C LEU A 12 17.23 -8.18 -1.77
N ALA A 13 16.90 -9.48 -1.79
CA ALA A 13 16.93 -10.33 -0.60
C ALA A 13 18.32 -10.44 0.05
N LYS A 14 19.39 -10.13 -0.69
CA LYS A 14 20.78 -10.11 -0.20
C LYS A 14 21.25 -8.72 0.21
N ALA A 15 20.47 -7.67 -0.04
CA ALA A 15 20.84 -6.30 0.28
C ALA A 15 20.83 -6.08 1.80
N SER A 16 21.82 -5.35 2.31
CA SER A 16 21.87 -5.00 3.73
C SER A 16 20.77 -3.99 4.10
N ALA A 17 20.47 -3.91 5.40
CA ALA A 17 19.57 -2.87 5.93
C ALA A 17 20.02 -1.46 5.53
N GLU A 18 21.33 -1.22 5.53
CA GLU A 18 21.93 0.05 5.14
C GLU A 18 21.71 0.36 3.65
N GLN A 19 21.94 -0.61 2.76
CA GLN A 19 21.69 -0.44 1.32
C GLN A 19 20.21 -0.14 1.04
N LYS A 20 19.30 -0.87 1.69
CA LYS A 20 17.85 -0.64 1.58
C LYS A 20 17.45 0.74 2.10
N ASN A 21 17.97 1.16 3.25
CA ASN A 21 17.72 2.49 3.80
C ASN A 21 18.28 3.61 2.91
N LYS A 22 19.48 3.42 2.35
CA LYS A 22 20.08 4.36 1.38
C LYS A 22 19.19 4.51 0.13
N ALA A 23 18.66 3.40 -0.38
CA ALA A 23 17.72 3.40 -1.50
C ALA A 23 16.43 4.18 -1.16
N LEU A 24 15.86 3.99 0.04
CA LEU A 24 14.68 4.74 0.48
C LEU A 24 14.93 6.26 0.55
N CYS A 25 16.08 6.68 1.07
CA CYS A 25 16.46 8.11 1.09
C CYS A 25 16.64 8.67 -0.33
N SER A 26 17.38 7.97 -1.19
CA SER A 26 17.59 8.39 -2.59
C SER A 26 16.26 8.46 -3.37
N MET A 27 15.33 7.52 -3.11
CA MET A 27 13.99 7.56 -3.68
C MET A 27 13.21 8.81 -3.23
N ALA A 28 13.29 9.18 -1.95
CA ALA A 28 12.68 10.40 -1.43
C ALA A 28 13.25 11.65 -2.14
N ASP A 29 14.57 11.72 -2.27
CA ASP A 29 15.26 12.84 -2.95
C ASP A 29 14.87 12.93 -4.43
N GLN A 30 14.72 11.79 -5.13
CA GLN A 30 14.27 11.78 -6.53
C GLN A 30 12.82 12.22 -6.70
N LEU A 31 11.93 11.92 -5.76
CA LEU A 31 10.55 12.42 -5.79
C LEU A 31 10.51 13.95 -5.68
N GLU A 32 11.29 14.52 -4.77
CA GLU A 32 11.37 15.98 -4.59
C GLU A 32 12.03 16.65 -5.81
N LYS A 33 13.14 16.10 -6.29
CA LYS A 33 13.86 16.61 -7.48
C LYS A 33 12.98 16.61 -8.73
N ARG A 34 12.12 15.59 -8.88
CA ARG A 34 11.22 15.44 -10.03
C ARG A 34 9.79 15.90 -9.73
N CYS A 35 9.57 16.66 -8.65
CA CYS A 35 8.24 17.10 -8.23
C CYS A 35 7.48 17.78 -9.39
N THR A 36 8.14 18.68 -10.14
CA THR A 36 7.53 19.36 -11.29
C THR A 36 7.08 18.38 -12.37
N GLU A 37 7.91 17.39 -12.71
CA GLU A 37 7.56 16.36 -13.71
C GLU A 37 6.35 15.52 -13.26
N ILE A 38 6.32 15.15 -11.97
CA ILE A 38 5.22 14.38 -11.37
C ILE A 38 3.91 15.17 -11.41
N LEU A 39 3.94 16.46 -11.03
CA LEU A 39 2.75 17.31 -11.03
C LEU A 39 2.22 17.57 -12.45
N GLN A 40 3.10 17.79 -13.43
CA GLN A 40 2.70 17.92 -14.84
C GLN A 40 2.10 16.62 -15.39
N ALA A 41 2.60 15.45 -14.98
CA ALA A 41 2.01 14.17 -15.34
C ALA A 41 0.63 13.98 -14.69
N ASN A 42 0.47 14.43 -13.43
CA ASN A 42 -0.79 14.36 -12.71
C ASN A 42 -1.85 15.29 -13.27
N GLU A 43 -1.48 16.49 -13.70
CA GLU A 43 -2.40 17.43 -14.33
C GLU A 43 -3.08 16.81 -15.56
N LYS A 44 -2.31 16.13 -16.42
CA LYS A 44 -2.85 15.39 -17.58
C LYS A 44 -3.86 14.31 -17.18
N ASP A 45 -3.58 13.58 -16.11
CA ASP A 45 -4.48 12.56 -15.58
C ASP A 45 -5.78 13.17 -15.05
N VAL A 46 -5.68 14.27 -14.30
CA VAL A 46 -6.81 15.00 -13.71
C VAL A 46 -7.69 15.62 -14.78
N GLU A 47 -7.10 16.30 -15.77
CA GLU A 47 -7.83 16.86 -16.92
C GLU A 47 -8.58 15.78 -17.69
N ALA A 48 -7.91 14.66 -17.99
CA ALA A 48 -8.53 13.55 -18.69
C ALA A 48 -9.66 12.91 -17.87
N ALA A 49 -9.52 12.80 -16.55
CA ALA A 49 -10.56 12.30 -15.66
C ALA A 49 -11.78 13.24 -15.61
N ARG A 50 -11.57 14.56 -15.52
CA ARG A 50 -12.63 15.57 -15.59
C ARG A 50 -13.36 15.54 -16.92
N ALA A 51 -12.63 15.45 -18.04
CA ALA A 51 -13.22 15.35 -19.37
C ALA A 51 -14.10 14.10 -19.55
N ARG A 52 -13.81 13.01 -18.84
CA ARG A 52 -14.63 11.78 -18.80
C ARG A 52 -15.83 11.86 -17.83
N GLY A 53 -16.00 12.96 -17.10
CA GLY A 53 -17.08 13.12 -16.13
C GLY A 53 -16.91 12.29 -14.86
N VAL A 54 -15.67 11.99 -14.46
CA VAL A 54 -15.38 11.30 -13.19
C VAL A 54 -15.84 12.19 -12.02
N LYS A 55 -16.48 11.60 -11.01
CA LYS A 55 -16.96 12.33 -9.81
C LYS A 55 -15.80 13.00 -9.08
N GLU A 56 -15.99 14.23 -8.60
CA GLU A 56 -14.95 15.00 -7.88
C GLU A 56 -14.35 14.26 -6.67
N ALA A 57 -15.14 13.47 -5.94
CA ALA A 57 -14.64 12.65 -4.83
C ALA A 57 -13.60 11.58 -5.25
N LEU A 58 -13.64 11.12 -6.51
CA LEU A 58 -12.62 10.24 -7.07
C LEU A 58 -11.43 11.02 -7.63
N ILE A 59 -11.66 12.24 -8.11
CA ILE A 59 -10.60 13.16 -8.56
C ILE A 59 -9.74 13.59 -7.37
N ASP A 60 -10.30 13.85 -6.19
CA ASP A 60 -9.54 14.20 -4.97
C ASP A 60 -8.52 13.11 -4.55
N ARG A 61 -8.82 11.84 -4.88
CA ARG A 61 -7.90 10.71 -4.67
C ARG A 61 -6.77 10.67 -5.70
N LEU A 62 -7.01 11.22 -6.90
CA LEU A 62 -6.07 11.27 -8.00
C LEU A 62 -5.12 12.48 -7.92
N VAL A 63 -5.62 13.62 -7.46
CA VAL A 63 -4.87 14.88 -7.44
C VAL A 63 -3.63 14.77 -6.55
N LEU A 64 -2.51 15.23 -7.10
CA LEU A 64 -1.27 15.49 -6.39
C LEU A 64 -1.02 16.99 -6.34
N ASP A 65 -0.51 17.44 -5.20
CA ASP A 65 0.08 18.75 -5.02
C ASP A 65 1.50 18.59 -4.48
N LYS A 66 2.23 19.70 -4.35
CA LYS A 66 3.61 19.69 -3.84
C LYS A 66 3.68 19.03 -2.45
N ARG A 67 2.70 19.32 -1.58
CA ARG A 67 2.67 18.79 -0.21
C ARG A 67 2.49 17.26 -0.20
N ARG A 68 1.68 16.70 -1.11
CA ARG A 68 1.52 15.24 -1.25
C ARG A 68 2.81 14.59 -1.75
N VAL A 69 3.55 15.24 -2.67
CA VAL A 69 4.86 14.74 -3.11
C VAL A 69 5.89 14.77 -1.97
N GLU A 70 5.96 15.87 -1.22
CA GLU A 70 6.80 15.99 -0.02
C GLU A 70 6.41 14.92 1.01
N SER A 71 5.12 14.70 1.26
CA SER A 71 4.64 13.66 2.16
C SER A 71 5.04 12.25 1.69
N MET A 72 5.05 11.97 0.38
CA MET A 72 5.56 10.70 -0.14
C MET A 72 7.05 10.53 0.18
N ALA A 73 7.85 11.58 0.01
CA ALA A 73 9.27 11.57 0.33
C ALA A 73 9.52 11.38 1.83
N ASP A 74 8.78 12.10 2.68
CA ASP A 74 8.84 11.97 4.13
C ASP A 74 8.45 10.58 4.61
N ASN A 75 7.42 9.98 4.01
CA ASN A 75 7.01 8.60 4.31
C ASN A 75 8.14 7.61 4.02
N LEU A 76 8.81 7.74 2.86
CA LEU A 76 9.97 6.91 2.51
C LEU A 76 11.13 7.07 3.51
N ARG A 77 11.44 8.31 3.90
CA ARG A 77 12.46 8.57 4.94
C ARG A 77 12.02 8.00 6.29
N GLY A 78 10.73 8.08 6.62
CA GLY A 78 10.15 7.50 7.82
C GLY A 78 10.36 5.98 7.93
N LEU A 79 10.26 5.26 6.80
CA LEU A 79 10.50 3.81 6.76
C LEU A 79 11.92 3.42 7.17
N THR A 80 12.91 4.30 7.02
CA THR A 80 14.29 4.02 7.44
C THR A 80 14.43 3.85 8.95
N LYS A 81 13.52 4.47 9.73
CA LYS A 81 13.46 4.40 11.19
C LYS A 81 12.90 3.07 11.70
N LEU A 82 12.21 2.30 10.85
CA LEU A 82 11.70 0.99 11.21
C LEU A 82 12.85 -0.02 11.26
N SER A 83 12.74 -1.03 12.14
CA SER A 83 13.65 -2.16 12.14
C SER A 83 13.60 -2.89 10.79
N ASP A 84 14.73 -3.45 10.38
CA ASP A 84 14.76 -4.32 9.20
C ASP A 84 14.21 -5.70 9.59
N PRO A 85 13.11 -6.17 8.99
CA PRO A 85 12.56 -7.48 9.33
C PRO A 85 13.32 -8.64 8.67
N VAL A 86 14.23 -8.38 7.74
CA VAL A 86 14.91 -9.42 6.96
C VAL A 86 16.10 -9.99 7.74
N ASN A 87 16.23 -11.31 7.74
CA ASN A 87 17.25 -12.07 8.46
C ASN A 87 17.17 -12.00 10.00
N GLU A 88 16.05 -11.52 10.54
CA GLU A 88 15.76 -11.62 11.97
C GLU A 88 15.59 -13.10 12.37
N ILE A 89 16.30 -13.53 13.41
CA ILE A 89 16.13 -14.86 14.02
C ILE A 89 14.94 -14.78 14.98
N VAL A 90 13.87 -15.49 14.65
CA VAL A 90 12.63 -15.53 15.44
C VAL A 90 12.79 -16.46 16.65
N LYS A 91 13.41 -17.63 16.42
CA LYS A 91 13.61 -18.65 17.46
C LYS A 91 14.77 -19.57 17.09
N THR A 92 15.53 -19.98 18.10
CA THR A 92 16.57 -21.00 17.97
C THR A 92 16.38 -22.06 19.07
N TRP A 93 16.60 -23.33 18.75
CA TRP A 93 16.57 -24.41 19.73
C TRP A 93 17.53 -25.55 19.35
N THR A 94 17.99 -26.29 20.35
CA THR A 94 18.87 -27.45 20.19
C THR A 94 18.07 -28.73 20.39
N ARG A 95 18.21 -29.68 19.46
CA ARG A 95 17.59 -31.01 19.56
C ARG A 95 18.40 -31.93 20.48
N PRO A 96 17.81 -33.01 21.02
CA PRO A 96 18.53 -33.96 21.89
C PRO A 96 19.79 -34.58 21.27
N ASN A 97 19.88 -34.61 19.94
CA ASN A 97 21.05 -35.09 19.19
C ASN A 97 22.10 -33.99 18.89
N GLY A 98 21.97 -32.79 19.47
CA GLY A 98 22.91 -31.68 19.29
C GLY A 98 22.64 -30.78 18.07
N LEU A 99 21.64 -31.06 17.23
CA LEU A 99 21.32 -30.23 16.08
C LEU A 99 20.73 -28.87 16.52
N ILE A 100 21.34 -27.77 16.06
CA ILE A 100 20.82 -26.41 16.27
C ILE A 100 19.90 -26.05 15.11
N ILE A 101 18.65 -25.69 15.42
CA ILE A 101 17.66 -25.26 14.43
C ILE A 101 17.30 -23.81 14.71
N GLY A 102 17.30 -22.99 13.66
CA GLY A 102 16.89 -21.58 13.71
C GLY A 102 15.74 -21.31 12.74
N GLN A 103 14.77 -20.51 13.17
CA GLN A 103 13.74 -19.93 12.32
C GLN A 103 14.12 -18.48 12.00
N LEU A 104 14.26 -18.17 10.70
CA LEU A 104 14.62 -16.83 10.23
C LEU A 104 13.49 -16.23 9.38
N ARG A 105 13.37 -14.90 9.44
CA ARG A 105 12.52 -14.15 8.51
C ARG A 105 13.26 -13.92 7.19
N VAL A 106 12.59 -14.22 6.08
CA VAL A 106 13.07 -13.93 4.72
C VAL A 106 11.99 -13.17 3.95
N PRO A 107 12.33 -12.40 2.90
CA PRO A 107 11.34 -11.75 2.06
C PRO A 107 10.43 -12.79 1.39
N LEU A 108 9.20 -12.39 1.05
CA LEU A 108 8.28 -13.22 0.28
C LEU A 108 8.78 -13.43 -1.15
N GLY A 109 9.39 -12.40 -1.74
CA GLY A 109 9.93 -12.40 -3.09
C GLY A 109 9.39 -11.24 -3.91
N VAL A 110 8.37 -11.48 -4.73
CA VAL A 110 7.73 -10.48 -5.59
C VAL A 110 6.30 -10.22 -5.14
N ILE A 111 6.02 -8.97 -4.82
CA ILE A 111 4.68 -8.49 -4.45
C ILE A 111 4.06 -7.80 -5.66
N GLY A 112 2.90 -8.26 -6.09
CA GLY A 112 2.10 -7.56 -7.10
C GLY A 112 1.01 -6.73 -6.43
N ILE A 113 0.91 -5.45 -6.76
CA ILE A 113 -0.10 -4.57 -6.19
C ILE A 113 -0.99 -4.04 -7.30
N ILE A 114 -2.28 -4.31 -7.14
CA ILE A 114 -3.32 -3.88 -8.07
C ILE A 114 -4.16 -2.84 -7.34
N TYR A 115 -4.09 -1.58 -7.77
CA TYR A 115 -4.69 -0.47 -7.06
C TYR A 115 -5.46 0.48 -7.99
N GLU A 116 -6.29 1.34 -7.41
CA GLU A 116 -7.12 2.31 -8.13
C GLU A 116 -6.39 3.64 -8.37
N SER A 117 -7.14 4.71 -8.64
CA SER A 117 -6.67 6.05 -9.02
C SER A 117 -6.09 6.82 -7.83
N ARG A 118 -5.02 6.27 -7.23
CA ARG A 118 -4.27 6.79 -6.08
C ARG A 118 -2.77 6.74 -6.37
N PRO A 119 -2.20 7.79 -6.97
CA PRO A 119 -0.80 7.77 -7.41
C PRO A 119 0.22 7.58 -6.28
N ASP A 120 -0.11 8.06 -5.09
CA ASP A 120 0.67 7.95 -3.84
C ASP A 120 1.00 6.51 -3.45
N VAL A 121 0.07 5.57 -3.71
CA VAL A 121 0.27 4.13 -3.47
C VAL A 121 1.49 3.58 -4.22
N THR A 122 1.84 4.14 -5.37
CA THR A 122 3.05 3.80 -6.15
C THR A 122 4.31 3.97 -5.30
N SER A 123 4.40 5.07 -4.54
CA SER A 123 5.54 5.38 -3.69
C SER A 123 5.52 4.57 -2.40
N GLU A 124 4.39 4.64 -1.67
CA GLU A 124 4.26 4.00 -0.35
C GLU A 124 4.55 2.51 -0.42
N ALA A 125 3.95 1.83 -1.40
CA ALA A 125 4.09 0.40 -1.50
C ALA A 125 5.46 -0.03 -2.00
N SER A 126 6.09 0.76 -2.89
CA SER A 126 7.49 0.55 -3.29
C SER A 126 8.42 0.65 -2.09
N GLY A 127 8.24 1.67 -1.24
CA GLY A 127 9.03 1.86 -0.03
C GLY A 127 8.94 0.68 0.92
N LEU A 128 7.71 0.23 1.24
CA LEU A 128 7.48 -0.92 2.11
C LEU A 128 8.09 -2.21 1.53
N CYS A 129 7.95 -2.44 0.21
CA CYS A 129 8.53 -3.60 -0.45
C CYS A 129 10.07 -3.57 -0.37
N ILE A 130 10.70 -2.42 -0.65
CA ILE A 130 12.15 -2.29 -0.53
C ILE A 130 12.60 -2.53 0.91
N LYS A 131 11.97 -1.90 1.91
CA LYS A 131 12.32 -2.09 3.32
C LYS A 131 12.28 -3.57 3.74
N SER A 132 11.24 -4.28 3.29
CA SER A 132 11.02 -5.70 3.57
C SER A 132 11.75 -6.67 2.63
N GLY A 133 12.59 -6.17 1.72
CA GLY A 133 13.41 -6.99 0.82
C GLY A 133 12.67 -7.63 -0.36
N ASN A 134 11.49 -7.11 -0.71
CA ASN A 134 10.64 -7.62 -1.79
C ASN A 134 10.74 -6.75 -3.05
N ALA A 135 10.77 -7.38 -4.23
CA ALA A 135 10.52 -6.68 -5.47
C ALA A 135 9.02 -6.43 -5.64
N ILE A 136 8.65 -5.44 -6.45
CA ILE A 136 7.27 -4.98 -6.60
C ILE A 136 6.87 -4.83 -8.07
N ILE A 137 5.66 -5.26 -8.39
CA ILE A 137 4.98 -4.99 -9.67
C ILE A 137 3.71 -4.20 -9.37
N LEU A 138 3.64 -2.98 -9.88
CA LEU A 138 2.57 -2.01 -9.65
C LEU A 138 1.66 -1.95 -10.87
N ARG A 139 0.38 -2.22 -10.67
CA ARG A 139 -0.68 -1.99 -11.65
C ARG A 139 -1.71 -1.06 -11.03
N GLY A 140 -1.60 0.23 -11.30
CA GLY A 140 -2.54 1.25 -10.87
C GLY A 140 -3.79 1.36 -11.75
N GLY A 141 -4.69 2.26 -11.37
CA GLY A 141 -5.87 2.63 -12.16
C GLY A 141 -5.49 3.28 -13.48
N SER A 142 -6.35 3.11 -14.49
CA SER A 142 -6.15 3.74 -15.81
C SER A 142 -6.14 5.28 -15.75
N ASP A 143 -6.85 5.85 -14.76
CA ASP A 143 -6.96 7.30 -14.61
C ASP A 143 -5.69 7.95 -14.04
N ALA A 144 -4.75 7.16 -13.51
CA ALA A 144 -3.53 7.63 -12.85
C ALA A 144 -2.26 7.21 -13.61
N ILE A 145 -2.39 6.79 -14.87
CA ILE A 145 -1.29 6.13 -15.59
C ILE A 145 -0.08 7.06 -15.76
N ASN A 146 -0.29 8.34 -16.07
CA ASN A 146 0.82 9.28 -16.26
C ASN A 146 1.54 9.54 -14.93
N SER A 147 0.77 9.75 -13.85
CA SER A 147 1.28 9.94 -12.49
C SER A 147 2.07 8.73 -12.00
N ASN A 148 1.50 7.53 -12.15
CA ASN A 148 2.13 6.26 -11.72
C ASN A 148 3.45 6.01 -12.45
N MET A 149 3.50 6.30 -13.76
CA MET A 149 4.72 6.17 -14.55
C MET A 149 5.77 7.21 -14.13
N ALA A 150 5.38 8.47 -13.92
CA ALA A 150 6.30 9.51 -13.47
C ALA A 150 6.91 9.20 -12.10
N ILE A 151 6.07 8.82 -11.13
CA ILE A 151 6.51 8.39 -9.80
C ILE A 151 7.40 7.16 -9.91
N GLY A 152 6.95 6.10 -10.60
CA GLY A 152 7.71 4.86 -10.76
C GLY A 152 9.08 5.08 -11.40
N ASN A 153 9.18 5.98 -12.39
CA ASN A 153 10.45 6.32 -13.03
C ASN A 153 11.39 7.09 -12.09
N ALA A 154 10.87 8.01 -11.27
CA ALA A 154 11.65 8.70 -10.25
C ALA A 154 12.26 7.71 -9.25
N LEU A 155 11.44 6.78 -8.74
CA LEU A 155 11.90 5.75 -7.79
C LEU A 155 12.90 4.78 -8.44
N ARG A 156 12.69 4.40 -9.70
CA ARG A 156 13.60 3.53 -10.46
C ARG A 156 14.96 4.19 -10.70
N ALA A 157 15.00 5.50 -10.94
CA ALA A 157 16.25 6.25 -11.09
C ALA A 157 17.08 6.24 -9.80
N ALA A 158 16.43 6.40 -8.64
CA ALA A 158 17.10 6.31 -7.33
C ALA A 158 17.77 4.96 -7.08
N LEU A 159 17.15 3.85 -7.51
CA LEU A 159 17.72 2.52 -7.32
C LEU A 159 19.08 2.39 -8.00
N GLU A 160 19.23 2.89 -9.23
CA GLU A 160 20.49 2.84 -9.98
C GLU A 160 21.62 3.60 -9.25
N GLU A 161 21.31 4.71 -8.58
CA GLU A 161 22.27 5.49 -7.77
C GLU A 161 22.76 4.75 -6.51
N THR A 162 22.04 3.72 -6.08
CA THR A 162 22.37 2.94 -4.88
C THR A 162 22.99 1.58 -5.17
N GLY A 163 23.22 1.27 -6.44
CA GLY A 163 23.74 -0.04 -6.88
C GLY A 163 22.69 -1.16 -6.85
N LEU A 164 21.42 -0.82 -6.61
CA LEU A 164 20.30 -1.73 -6.75
C LEU A 164 19.74 -1.68 -8.17
N THR A 165 19.28 -2.82 -8.69
CA THR A 165 18.67 -2.83 -10.02
C THR A 165 17.34 -2.09 -10.03
N LYS A 166 17.11 -1.23 -11.03
CA LYS A 166 15.79 -0.60 -11.25
C LYS A 166 14.66 -1.61 -11.40
N ASP A 167 14.98 -2.84 -11.80
CA ASP A 167 13.99 -3.89 -12.03
C ASP A 167 13.28 -4.38 -10.76
N ILE A 168 13.73 -3.95 -9.57
CA ILE A 168 13.03 -4.14 -8.29
C ILE A 168 11.64 -3.49 -8.33
N ILE A 169 11.49 -2.29 -8.91
CA ILE A 169 10.22 -1.59 -9.03
C ILE A 169 9.77 -1.65 -10.49
N GLN A 170 8.65 -2.29 -10.78
CA GLN A 170 8.06 -2.33 -12.12
C GLN A 170 6.68 -1.66 -12.09
N VAL A 171 6.44 -0.68 -12.97
CA VAL A 171 5.10 -0.11 -13.19
C VAL A 171 4.58 -0.59 -14.53
N VAL A 172 3.38 -1.18 -14.55
CA VAL A 172 2.74 -1.68 -15.77
C VAL A 172 2.33 -0.48 -16.64
N PRO A 173 2.91 -0.31 -17.85
CA PRO A 173 2.72 0.90 -18.67
C PRO A 173 1.45 0.87 -19.53
N VAL A 174 0.54 -0.07 -19.24
CA VAL A 174 -0.65 -0.37 -20.05
C VAL A 174 -1.88 -0.41 -19.15
N THR A 175 -3.01 0.07 -19.67
CA THR A 175 -4.22 0.32 -18.87
C THR A 175 -5.26 -0.78 -18.99
N GLU A 176 -5.15 -1.67 -19.99
CA GLU A 176 -6.15 -2.69 -20.28
C GLU A 176 -6.32 -3.68 -19.12
N ARG A 177 -7.58 -3.95 -18.76
CA ARG A 177 -7.93 -4.84 -17.64
C ARG A 177 -7.36 -6.25 -17.78
N LYS A 178 -7.21 -6.75 -19.01
CA LYS A 178 -6.64 -8.08 -19.30
C LYS A 178 -5.26 -8.28 -18.68
N TYR A 179 -4.45 -7.22 -18.55
CA TYR A 179 -3.11 -7.34 -17.96
C TYR A 179 -3.17 -7.46 -16.43
N ALA A 180 -4.15 -6.84 -15.78
CA ALA A 180 -4.39 -7.07 -14.35
C ALA A 180 -4.80 -8.53 -14.12
N GLU A 181 -5.69 -9.08 -14.96
CA GLU A 181 -6.10 -10.50 -14.88
C GLU A 181 -4.95 -11.47 -15.20
N GLN A 182 -4.02 -11.08 -16.08
CA GLN A 182 -2.81 -11.87 -16.30
C GLN A 182 -1.93 -11.87 -15.05
N LEU A 183 -1.68 -10.73 -14.40
CA LEU A 183 -0.92 -10.67 -13.15
C LEU A 183 -1.53 -11.56 -12.06
N MET A 184 -2.86 -11.60 -11.96
CA MET A 184 -3.61 -12.48 -11.06
C MET A 184 -3.24 -13.96 -11.19
N LYS A 185 -2.73 -14.37 -12.36
CA LYS A 185 -2.42 -15.77 -12.70
C LYS A 185 -0.91 -16.08 -12.73
N MET A 186 -0.03 -15.11 -12.51
CA MET A 186 1.43 -15.25 -12.66
C MET A 186 2.12 -15.88 -11.43
N ARG A 187 1.61 -17.02 -10.93
CA ARG A 187 2.15 -17.76 -9.76
C ARG A 187 3.64 -18.09 -9.83
N GLU A 188 4.17 -18.27 -11.04
CA GLU A 188 5.59 -18.56 -11.24
C GLU A 188 6.51 -17.39 -10.83
N TYR A 189 5.98 -16.16 -10.89
CA TYR A 189 6.78 -14.94 -10.75
C TYR A 189 6.35 -14.03 -9.61
N ILE A 190 5.07 -14.10 -9.20
CA ILE A 190 4.50 -13.24 -8.16
C ILE A 190 4.16 -14.14 -6.98
N ASP A 191 4.75 -13.83 -5.82
CA ASP A 191 4.62 -14.62 -4.61
C ASP A 191 3.37 -14.22 -3.81
N VAL A 192 2.94 -12.95 -3.89
CA VAL A 192 1.69 -12.47 -3.30
C VAL A 192 1.09 -11.29 -4.06
N LEU A 193 -0.24 -11.20 -4.09
CA LEU A 193 -1.00 -10.05 -4.58
C LEU A 193 -1.66 -9.28 -3.45
N ILE A 194 -1.68 -7.96 -3.59
CA ILE A 194 -2.35 -7.06 -2.66
C ILE A 194 -3.26 -6.13 -3.46
N PRO A 195 -4.60 -6.37 -3.48
CA PRO A 195 -5.54 -5.41 -4.04
C PRO A 195 -5.70 -4.20 -3.11
N ARG A 196 -5.73 -2.99 -3.66
CA ARG A 196 -5.98 -1.75 -2.92
C ARG A 196 -6.97 -0.86 -3.66
N GLY A 197 -8.23 -0.93 -3.27
CA GLY A 197 -9.30 -0.18 -3.94
C GLY A 197 -10.67 -0.49 -3.36
N GLY A 198 -11.71 -0.28 -4.16
CA GLY A 198 -13.08 -0.62 -3.77
C GLY A 198 -13.32 -2.12 -3.68
N ALA A 199 -14.44 -2.48 -3.04
CA ALA A 199 -14.87 -3.85 -2.83
C ALA A 199 -14.90 -4.69 -4.12
N ASN A 200 -15.31 -4.09 -5.25
CA ASN A 200 -15.36 -4.79 -6.54
C ASN A 200 -13.96 -5.21 -7.04
N LEU A 201 -12.94 -4.36 -6.88
CA LEU A 201 -11.58 -4.69 -7.26
C LEU A 201 -11.05 -5.83 -6.38
N ILE A 202 -11.21 -5.70 -5.07
CA ILE A 202 -10.78 -6.69 -4.08
C ILE A 202 -11.42 -8.05 -4.39
N LYS A 203 -12.75 -8.08 -4.52
CA LYS A 203 -13.52 -9.28 -4.87
C LYS A 203 -13.02 -9.90 -6.19
N THR A 204 -12.82 -9.09 -7.23
CA THR A 204 -12.32 -9.58 -8.52
C THR A 204 -10.95 -10.25 -8.38
N VAL A 205 -10.03 -9.65 -7.62
CA VAL A 205 -8.69 -10.22 -7.39
C VAL A 205 -8.80 -11.52 -6.61
N VAL A 206 -9.56 -11.55 -5.52
CA VAL A 206 -9.74 -12.76 -4.69
C VAL A 206 -10.36 -13.91 -5.48
N GLU A 207 -11.37 -13.64 -6.31
CA GLU A 207 -12.08 -14.67 -7.09
C GLU A 207 -11.27 -15.19 -8.29
N LYS A 208 -10.46 -14.33 -8.94
CA LYS A 208 -9.76 -14.68 -10.18
C LYS A 208 -8.29 -15.05 -9.99
N ALA A 209 -7.69 -14.68 -8.86
CA ALA A 209 -6.27 -14.91 -8.64
C ALA A 209 -5.97 -16.38 -8.38
N THR A 210 -4.94 -16.86 -9.07
CA THR A 210 -4.24 -18.05 -8.60
C THR A 210 -3.15 -17.60 -7.61
N VAL A 211 -2.41 -16.53 -7.87
CA VAL A 211 -1.39 -16.03 -6.93
C VAL A 211 -2.01 -15.80 -5.53
N PRO A 212 -1.33 -16.19 -4.42
CA PRO A 212 -1.84 -15.93 -3.06
C PRO A 212 -2.19 -14.45 -2.86
N VAL A 213 -3.30 -14.16 -2.17
CA VAL A 213 -3.80 -12.79 -2.00
C VAL A 213 -3.81 -12.42 -0.51
N ILE A 214 -3.27 -11.25 -0.18
CA ILE A 214 -3.55 -10.58 1.09
C ILE A 214 -4.75 -9.67 0.85
N GLU A 215 -5.93 -10.15 1.24
CA GLU A 215 -7.18 -9.41 1.08
C GLU A 215 -7.25 -8.26 2.09
N THR A 216 -7.53 -7.05 1.60
CA THR A 216 -7.87 -5.92 2.45
C THR A 216 -9.39 -5.85 2.60
N GLY A 217 -9.91 -5.81 3.83
CA GLY A 217 -11.35 -5.84 4.09
C GLY A 217 -12.11 -4.60 3.58
N THR A 218 -13.42 -4.78 3.38
CA THR A 218 -14.35 -3.74 2.92
C THR A 218 -14.84 -2.79 4.03
N GLY A 219 -14.70 -3.20 5.29
CA GLY A 219 -15.09 -2.40 6.45
C GLY A 219 -16.58 -2.50 6.79
N ASN A 220 -16.90 -3.03 7.97
CA ASN A 220 -18.24 -3.00 8.58
C ASN A 220 -18.04 -2.98 10.09
N CYS A 221 -17.49 -1.87 10.58
CA CYS A 221 -17.05 -1.72 11.96
C CYS A 221 -18.25 -1.43 12.88
N HIS A 222 -18.26 -2.07 14.04
CA HIS A 222 -19.31 -1.90 15.03
C HIS A 222 -18.71 -1.26 16.28
N ILE A 223 -19.42 -0.30 16.86
CA ILE A 223 -19.19 0.15 18.23
C ILE A 223 -20.34 -0.38 19.08
N TYR A 224 -20.00 -0.94 20.24
CA TYR A 224 -20.97 -1.39 21.22
C TYR A 224 -20.80 -0.60 22.51
N VAL A 225 -21.86 0.09 22.93
CA VAL A 225 -21.94 0.85 24.18
C VAL A 225 -22.61 -0.01 25.23
N GLU A 226 -21.81 -0.56 26.13
CA GLU A 226 -22.22 -1.42 27.24
C GLU A 226 -22.94 -0.63 28.35
N GLU A 227 -23.65 -1.33 29.22
CA GLU A 227 -24.39 -0.78 30.37
C GLU A 227 -23.56 0.11 31.29
N ASP A 228 -22.32 -0.26 31.57
CA ASP A 228 -21.42 0.42 32.52
C ASP A 228 -20.44 1.38 31.83
N ALA A 229 -20.66 1.66 30.54
CA ALA A 229 -19.83 2.59 29.78
C ALA A 229 -19.96 4.04 30.31
N ASP A 230 -18.82 4.73 30.33
CA ASP A 230 -18.80 6.19 30.48
C ASP A 230 -19.44 6.82 29.24
N LEU A 231 -20.68 7.29 29.39
CA LEU A 231 -21.50 7.77 28.27
C LEU A 231 -20.94 9.05 27.63
N GLU A 232 -20.28 9.92 28.40
CA GLU A 232 -19.68 11.13 27.84
C GLU A 232 -18.50 10.77 26.94
N ARG A 233 -17.63 9.87 27.40
CA ARG A 233 -16.51 9.38 26.57
C ARG A 233 -16.98 8.56 25.37
N ALA A 234 -18.07 7.82 25.52
CA ALA A 234 -18.66 7.04 24.43
C ALA A 234 -19.10 7.95 23.27
N VAL A 235 -19.64 9.14 23.55
CA VAL A 235 -19.97 10.13 22.51
C VAL A 235 -18.74 10.51 21.70
N ASP A 236 -17.64 10.88 22.37
CA ASP A 236 -16.41 11.29 21.69
C ASP A 236 -15.83 10.17 20.81
N ILE A 237 -15.88 8.92 21.29
CA ILE A 237 -15.39 7.75 20.54
C ILE A 237 -16.26 7.51 19.29
N VAL A 238 -17.58 7.52 19.43
CA VAL A 238 -18.53 7.30 18.30
C VAL A 238 -18.38 8.40 17.25
N ILE A 239 -18.36 9.67 17.67
CA ILE A 239 -18.17 10.80 16.76
C ILE A 239 -16.82 10.70 16.05
N ASN A 240 -15.74 10.40 16.79
CA ASN A 240 -14.43 10.24 16.16
C ASN A 240 -14.43 9.10 15.14
N ALA A 241 -14.95 7.93 15.52
CA ALA A 241 -14.95 6.73 14.71
C ALA A 241 -15.78 6.89 13.43
N LYS A 242 -16.88 7.65 13.44
CA LYS A 242 -17.66 7.90 12.22
C LYS A 242 -17.18 9.12 11.44
N CYS A 243 -16.95 10.24 12.11
CA CYS A 243 -16.87 11.56 11.47
C CYS A 243 -15.45 11.99 11.11
N GLN A 244 -14.40 11.35 11.64
CA GLN A 244 -13.01 11.75 11.30
C GLN A 244 -12.71 11.52 9.80
N ARG A 245 -12.99 10.32 9.29
CA ARG A 245 -12.85 9.96 7.86
C ARG A 245 -13.94 8.97 7.44
N PRO A 246 -15.18 9.42 7.16
CA PRO A 246 -16.29 8.53 6.84
C PRO A 246 -16.08 7.63 5.61
N GLY A 247 -15.13 7.99 4.73
CA GLY A 247 -14.84 7.26 3.50
C GLY A 247 -13.77 6.15 3.61
N THR A 248 -13.25 5.86 4.81
CA THR A 248 -12.26 4.79 5.05
C THR A 248 -12.92 3.56 5.67
N CYS A 249 -12.36 2.36 5.40
CA CYS A 249 -12.98 1.09 5.81
C CYS A 249 -12.97 0.81 7.32
N ASN A 250 -12.24 1.61 8.11
CA ASN A 250 -12.22 1.52 9.57
C ASN A 250 -13.21 2.47 10.25
N ALA A 251 -13.95 3.27 9.48
CA ALA A 251 -15.00 4.11 10.03
C ALA A 251 -16.11 3.23 10.61
N GLU A 252 -16.71 3.66 11.71
CA GLU A 252 -17.88 2.99 12.28
C GLU A 252 -19.02 2.94 11.25
N GLU A 253 -19.69 1.80 11.13
CA GLU A 253 -20.91 1.67 10.32
C GLU A 253 -22.13 1.27 11.14
N LYS A 254 -21.94 0.77 12.37
CA LYS A 254 -23.01 0.28 13.24
C LYS A 254 -22.76 0.66 14.70
N LEU A 255 -23.72 1.37 15.27
CA LEU A 255 -23.80 1.62 16.70
C LEU A 255 -24.76 0.61 17.34
N LEU A 256 -24.26 -0.16 18.29
CA LEU A 256 -25.05 -1.05 19.15
C LEU A 256 -25.07 -0.44 20.55
N VAL A 257 -26.25 -0.30 21.15
CA VAL A 257 -26.38 0.30 22.49
C VAL A 257 -27.12 -0.64 23.40
N HIS A 258 -26.55 -0.91 24.59
CA HIS A 258 -27.19 -1.76 25.57
C HIS A 258 -28.53 -1.16 26.02
N LYS A 259 -29.56 -2.03 26.13
CA LYS A 259 -30.95 -1.61 26.40
C LYS A 259 -31.12 -0.75 27.66
N GLN A 260 -30.25 -0.93 28.66
CA GLN A 260 -30.33 -0.21 29.94
C GLN A 260 -29.91 1.26 29.82
N VAL A 261 -28.97 1.57 28.93
CA VAL A 261 -28.48 2.95 28.71
C VAL A 261 -29.06 3.60 27.46
N ALA A 262 -29.71 2.82 26.59
CA ALA A 262 -30.24 3.28 25.30
C ALA A 262 -31.14 4.52 25.40
N LYS A 263 -32.02 4.60 26.40
CA LYS A 263 -32.92 5.76 26.58
C LYS A 263 -32.17 7.05 26.90
N THR A 264 -31.02 6.95 27.57
CA THR A 264 -30.21 8.10 27.98
C THR A 264 -29.21 8.46 26.88
N PHE A 265 -28.59 7.46 26.26
CA PHE A 265 -27.48 7.66 25.33
C PHE A 265 -27.93 7.99 23.90
N LEU A 266 -28.97 7.32 23.38
CA LEU A 266 -29.40 7.52 21.99
C LEU A 266 -29.79 8.97 21.66
N PRO A 267 -30.54 9.71 22.51
CA PRO A 267 -30.89 11.10 22.23
C PRO A 267 -29.69 12.06 22.15
N THR A 268 -28.54 11.68 22.71
CA THR A 268 -27.32 12.50 22.70
C THR A 268 -26.49 12.28 21.44
N ILE A 269 -26.57 11.09 20.82
CA ILE A 269 -25.65 10.66 19.76
C ILE A 269 -26.30 10.48 18.39
N VAL A 270 -27.64 10.37 18.30
CA VAL A 270 -28.41 10.17 17.06
C VAL A 270 -29.26 11.39 16.71
#